data_AF-A0A7C6S529-F1
#
_entry.id   AF-A0A7C6S529-F1
#
_cell.length_a   1.000
_cell.length_b   1.000
_cell.length_c   1.000
_cell.angle_alpha   90.00
_cell.angle_beta   90.00
_cell.angle_gamma   90.00
#
_symmetry.space_group_name_H-M   'P 1'
#
loop_
_entity.id
_entity.type
_entity.pdbx_description
1 polymer ?
#
loop_
_entity_poly.entity_id
_entity_poly.type
_entity_poly.pdbx_seq_one_letter_code
_entity_poly.pdbx_strand_id
1 'polypeptide(L)'
;MMKTKMFEIRDRATCIPVIAIKTEGETLEEHMFFRRGGWGGNTVILIKINGDTEATHDPFKWGNRRTMTTAHLYIQKHFDKLENYSVVDVEYINGETTEPKTSEILS
;
A
#
# COMPACT_ATOMS: atom_id res chain seq x y z
N MET A 1 4.57 -0.65 17.99
CA MET A 1 4.03 -1.73 17.18
C MET A 1 3.73 -1.23 15.79
N MET A 2 4.41 -1.82 14.82
CA MET A 2 4.08 -1.62 13.41
C MET A 2 2.63 -2.04 13.14
N LYS A 3 1.89 -1.19 12.42
CA LYS A 3 0.50 -1.48 12.04
C LYS A 3 0.49 -2.20 10.70
N THR A 4 -0.31 -3.26 10.61
CA THR A 4 -0.44 -4.05 9.38
C THR A 4 -1.88 -4.05 8.90
N LYS A 5 -2.08 -3.89 7.59
CA LYS A 5 -3.37 -4.07 6.91
C LYS A 5 -3.15 -4.88 5.65
N MET A 6 -4.17 -5.62 5.24
CA MET A 6 -4.26 -6.27 3.94
C MET A 6 -5.20 -5.47 3.06
N PHE A 7 -4.92 -5.38 1.77
CA PHE A 7 -5.76 -4.69 0.80
C PHE A 7 -5.90 -5.51 -0.47
N GLU A 8 -6.97 -5.23 -1.20
CA GLU A 8 -7.13 -5.66 -2.58
C GLU A 8 -6.88 -4.46 -3.49
N ILE A 9 -5.76 -4.46 -4.23
CA ILE A 9 -5.48 -3.41 -5.22
C ILE A 9 -6.20 -3.77 -6.51
N ARG A 10 -6.99 -2.82 -7.02
CA ARG A 10 -7.75 -2.96 -8.26
C ARG A 10 -7.41 -1.86 -9.26
N ASP A 11 -7.44 -2.24 -10.53
CA ASP A 11 -7.32 -1.37 -11.72
C ASP A 11 -8.05 -2.12 -12.86
N ARG A 12 -7.91 -1.69 -14.10
CA ARG A 12 -8.46 -2.41 -15.25
C ARG A 12 -7.94 -3.85 -15.32
N ALA A 13 -8.86 -4.80 -15.28
CA ALA A 13 -8.59 -6.25 -15.37
C ALA A 13 -7.49 -6.74 -14.40
N THR A 14 -7.38 -6.10 -13.23
CA THR A 14 -6.32 -6.38 -12.25
C THR A 14 -6.93 -6.57 -10.87
N CYS A 15 -6.48 -7.62 -10.17
CA CYS A 15 -6.76 -7.90 -8.76
C CYS A 15 -5.48 -8.38 -8.08
N ILE A 16 -4.89 -7.55 -7.21
CA ILE A 16 -3.61 -7.82 -6.56
C ILE A 16 -3.80 -7.73 -5.03
N PRO A 17 -3.84 -8.87 -4.33
CA PRO A 17 -3.83 -8.87 -2.87
C PRO A 17 -2.46 -8.43 -2.34
N VAL A 18 -2.45 -7.59 -1.31
CA VAL A 18 -1.23 -7.04 -0.72
C VAL A 18 -1.28 -7.01 0.81
N ILE A 19 -0.10 -7.05 1.43
CA ILE A 19 0.13 -6.69 2.83
C ILE A 19 0.79 -5.31 2.86
N ALA A 20 0.27 -4.40 3.66
CA ALA A 20 0.83 -3.09 3.92
C ALA A 20 1.23 -2.98 5.40
N ILE A 21 2.49 -2.67 5.66
CA ILE A 21 3.05 -2.48 7.00
C ILE A 21 3.46 -1.02 7.13
N LYS A 22 2.77 -0.26 7.98
CA LYS A 22 3.16 1.11 8.31
C LYS A 22 4.35 1.06 9.27
N THR A 23 5.50 1.49 8.77
CA THR A 23 6.73 1.59 9.56
C THR A 23 6.82 2.98 10.16
N GLU A 24 6.27 3.11 11.36
CA GLU A 24 6.36 4.30 12.20
C GLU A 24 7.04 3.88 13.50
N GLY A 25 8.09 4.59 13.90
CA GLY A 25 8.73 4.37 15.19
C GLY A 25 7.79 4.87 16.31
N GLU A 26 7.71 4.12 17.40
CA GLU A 26 7.04 4.53 18.64
C GLU A 26 8.03 5.07 19.67
N THR A 27 9.29 4.63 19.59
CA THR A 27 10.37 5.13 20.46
C THR A 27 11.37 5.98 19.69
N LEU A 28 12.13 6.79 20.43
CA LEU A 28 13.20 7.59 19.86
C LEU A 28 14.25 6.72 19.14
N GLU A 29 14.58 5.57 19.73
CA GLU A 29 15.53 4.61 19.17
C GLU A 29 15.02 4.08 17.82
N GLU A 30 13.76 3.65 17.73
CA GLU A 30 13.16 3.19 16.47
C GLU A 30 13.21 4.29 15.40
N HIS A 31 12.87 5.53 15.76
CA HIS A 31 13.01 6.68 14.84
C HIS A 31 14.45 6.90 14.39
N MET A 32 15.44 6.73 15.26
CA MET A 32 16.86 6.84 14.89
C MET A 32 17.28 5.76 13.90
N PHE A 33 16.83 4.52 14.09
CA PHE A 33 17.09 3.42 13.15
C PHE A 33 16.47 3.70 11.77
N PHE A 34 15.20 4.13 11.72
CA PHE A 34 14.53 4.50 10.47
C PHE A 34 15.26 5.65 9.76
N ARG A 35 15.56 6.72 10.49
CA ARG A 35 16.26 7.89 9.93
C ARG A 35 17.64 7.52 9.39
N ARG A 36 18.39 6.65 10.07
CA ARG A 36 19.70 6.18 9.62
C ARG A 36 19.61 5.35 8.34
N GLY A 37 18.53 4.58 8.17
CA GLY A 37 18.24 3.84 6.94
C GLY A 37 17.72 4.71 5.79
N GLY A 38 17.45 5.99 6.01
CA GLY A 38 16.84 6.89 5.03
C GLY A 38 15.31 6.78 4.92
N TRP A 39 14.66 6.17 5.91
CA TRP A 39 13.21 5.96 5.91
C TRP A 39 12.52 7.18 6.50
N GLY A 40 11.37 7.55 5.92
CA GLY A 40 10.54 8.65 6.40
C GLY A 40 9.65 8.22 7.57
N GLY A 41 9.04 9.19 8.26
CA GLY A 41 8.14 8.92 9.38
C GLY A 41 6.78 8.31 8.98
N ASN A 42 6.43 8.35 7.69
CA ASN A 42 5.18 7.78 7.17
C ASN A 42 5.47 6.86 5.98
N THR A 43 6.36 5.90 6.18
CA THR A 43 6.71 4.90 5.16
C THR A 43 5.83 3.66 5.33
N VAL A 44 5.39 3.09 4.22
CA VAL A 44 4.69 1.80 4.18
C VAL A 44 5.57 0.81 3.43
N ILE A 45 5.79 -0.38 3.98
CA ILE A 45 6.28 -1.51 3.21
C ILE A 45 5.05 -2.18 2.61
N LEU A 46 5.02 -2.29 1.29
CA LEU A 46 3.94 -2.96 0.58
C LEU A 46 4.47 -4.24 -0.08
N ILE A 47 3.77 -5.35 0.15
CA ILE A 47 4.16 -6.71 -0.21
C ILE A 47 3.04 -7.33 -1.04
N LYS A 48 3.35 -7.84 -2.23
CA LYS A 48 2.39 -8.59 -3.04
C LYS A 48 2.19 -10.00 -2.49
N ILE A 49 0.94 -10.43 -2.34
CA ILE A 49 0.59 -11.80 -1.94
C ILE A 49 0.44 -12.64 -3.21
N ASN A 50 1.57 -13.02 -3.82
CA ASN A 50 1.61 -13.85 -5.03
C ASN A 50 2.87 -14.75 -5.07
N GLY A 51 2.95 -15.65 -6.06
CA GLY A 51 4.04 -16.61 -6.18
C GLY A 51 5.44 -16.00 -6.38
N ASP A 52 5.51 -14.80 -6.98
CA ASP A 52 6.76 -14.06 -7.24
C ASP A 52 6.96 -12.91 -6.23
N THR A 53 6.51 -13.11 -4.99
CA THR A 53 6.41 -12.09 -3.91
C THR A 53 7.42 -10.94 -4.05
N GLU A 54 6.89 -9.75 -4.33
CA GLU A 54 7.68 -8.52 -4.44
C GLU A 54 7.31 -7.58 -3.28
N ALA A 55 8.33 -7.04 -2.60
CA ALA A 55 8.18 -6.16 -1.44
C ALA A 55 9.07 -4.93 -1.59
N THR A 56 8.50 -3.74 -1.38
CA THR A 56 9.27 -2.49 -1.36
C THR A 56 8.59 -1.45 -0.46
N HIS A 57 9.40 -0.59 0.15
CA HIS A 57 8.93 0.61 0.85
C HIS A 57 8.91 1.86 -0.05
N ASP A 58 9.50 1.74 -1.25
CA ASP A 58 9.59 2.81 -2.24
C ASP A 58 8.52 2.59 -3.33
N PRO A 59 7.49 3.46 -3.42
CA PRO A 59 6.45 3.38 -4.44
C PRO A 59 6.96 3.46 -5.90
N PHE A 60 8.14 4.01 -6.14
CA PHE A 60 8.67 4.20 -7.50
C PHE A 60 9.49 3.02 -8.02
N LYS A 61 9.77 2.01 -7.18
CA LYS A 61 10.49 0.80 -7.56
C LYS A 61 9.64 -0.28 -8.22
N TRP A 62 8.32 -0.16 -8.17
CA TRP A 62 7.43 -1.09 -8.83
C TRP A 62 7.63 -1.07 -10.36
N GLY A 63 7.71 -2.25 -10.99
CA GLY A 63 7.75 -2.37 -12.45
C GLY A 63 6.49 -1.81 -13.15
N ASN A 64 5.34 -1.84 -12.47
CA ASN A 64 4.10 -1.20 -12.92
C ASN A 64 3.91 0.16 -12.23
N ARG A 65 4.27 1.23 -12.95
CA ARG A 65 4.19 2.62 -12.45
C ARG A 65 2.78 3.19 -12.35
N ARG A 66 1.79 2.60 -13.03
CA ARG A 66 0.41 3.10 -12.97
C ARG A 66 -0.29 2.51 -11.77
N THR A 67 -0.46 1.19 -11.74
CA THR A 67 -1.28 0.51 -10.72
C THR A 67 -0.60 0.51 -9.37
N MET A 68 0.59 -0.09 -9.28
CA MET A 68 1.24 -0.34 -7.98
C MET A 68 1.78 0.94 -7.35
N THR A 69 2.38 1.84 -8.14
CA THR A 69 2.86 3.13 -7.60
C THR A 69 1.70 3.99 -7.10
N THR A 70 0.61 4.13 -7.86
CA THR A 70 -0.56 4.92 -7.44
C THR A 70 -1.19 4.35 -6.17
N ALA A 71 -1.44 3.03 -6.15
CA ALA A 71 -1.98 2.36 -4.98
C ALA A 71 -1.05 2.48 -3.76
N HIS A 72 0.26 2.30 -3.94
CA HIS A 72 1.23 2.41 -2.85
C HIS A 72 1.28 3.84 -2.28
N LEU A 73 1.33 4.87 -3.14
CA LEU A 73 1.27 6.28 -2.71
C LEU A 73 -0.02 6.58 -1.95
N TYR A 74 -1.15 6.08 -2.45
CA TYR A 74 -2.45 6.26 -1.82
C TYR A 74 -2.51 5.59 -0.44
N ILE A 75 -2.12 4.32 -0.35
CA ILE A 75 -2.05 3.57 0.92
C ILE A 75 -1.13 4.31 1.90
N GLN A 76 0.05 4.75 1.48
CA GLN A 76 0.98 5.46 2.34
C GLN A 76 0.37 6.77 2.90
N LYS A 77 -0.32 7.53 2.06
CA LYS A 77 -0.96 8.79 2.46
C LYS A 77 -2.19 8.59 3.35
N HIS A 78 -2.92 7.50 3.15
CA HIS A 78 -4.23 7.27 3.77
C HIS A 78 -4.27 6.10 4.75
N PHE A 79 -3.13 5.50 5.09
CA PHE A 79 -3.03 4.23 5.82
C PHE A 79 -3.94 4.16 7.04
N ASP A 80 -3.90 5.17 7.92
CA ASP A 80 -4.69 5.17 9.15
C ASP A 80 -6.21 5.23 8.90
N LYS A 81 -6.64 5.79 7.76
CA LYS A 81 -8.06 5.95 7.39
C LYS A 81 -8.63 4.74 6.64
N LEU A 82 -7.80 3.96 5.97
CA LEU A 82 -8.24 2.80 5.20
C LEU A 82 -8.64 1.65 6.12
N GLU A 83 -9.69 0.92 5.81
CA GLU A 83 -10.09 -0.26 6.58
C GLU A 83 -9.28 -1.48 6.18
N ASN A 84 -9.07 -2.41 7.12
CA ASN A 84 -8.43 -3.68 6.76
C ASN A 84 -9.31 -4.43 5.76
N TYR A 85 -8.69 -5.05 4.76
CA TYR A 85 -9.34 -5.75 3.64
C TYR A 85 -10.12 -4.87 2.66
N SER A 86 -10.03 -3.53 2.76
CA SER A 86 -10.69 -2.64 1.80
C SER A 86 -10.06 -2.70 0.41
N VAL A 87 -10.84 -2.35 -0.60
CA VAL A 87 -10.36 -2.18 -1.98
C VAL A 87 -9.62 -0.85 -2.14
N VAL A 88 -8.46 -0.89 -2.79
CA VAL A 88 -7.72 0.29 -3.26
C VAL A 88 -7.84 0.33 -4.77
N ASP A 89 -8.86 1.05 -5.26
CA ASP A 89 -9.19 1.14 -6.68
C ASP A 89 -8.45 2.30 -7.35
N VAL A 90 -7.50 1.97 -8.22
CA VAL A 90 -6.67 2.94 -8.95
C VAL A 90 -7.46 3.73 -9.98
N GLU A 91 -8.48 3.14 -10.62
CA GLU A 91 -9.32 3.87 -11.58
C GLU A 91 -10.11 4.97 -10.83
N TYR A 92 -10.64 4.66 -9.65
CA TYR A 92 -11.30 5.64 -8.79
C TYR A 92 -10.34 6.71 -8.25
N ILE A 93 -9.15 6.31 -7.78
CA ILE A 93 -8.14 7.25 -7.27
C ILE A 93 -7.71 8.26 -8.35
N ASN A 94 -7.62 7.83 -9.61
CA ASN A 94 -7.28 8.69 -10.74
C ASN A 94 -8.47 9.48 -11.30
N GLY A 95 -9.69 9.28 -10.77
CA GLY A 95 -10.91 9.95 -11.23
C GLY A 95 -11.46 9.42 -12.56
N GLU A 96 -11.06 8.20 -12.95
CA GLU A 96 -11.54 7.54 -14.17
C GLU A 96 -12.91 6.88 -13.98
N THR A 97 -13.26 6.58 -12.72
CA THR A 97 -14.59 6.15 -12.30
C THR A 97 -15.14 7.07 -11.21
N THR A 98 -16.47 7.13 -11.09
CA THR A 98 -17.16 7.92 -10.05
C THR A 98 -17.35 7.17 -8.74
N GLU A 99 -17.19 5.84 -8.77
CA GLU A 99 -17.37 4.95 -7.62
C GLU A 99 -16.23 3.91 -7.60
N PRO A 100 -15.77 3.52 -6.41
CA PRO A 100 -14.77 2.47 -6.27
C PRO A 100 -15.37 1.09 -6.57
N LYS A 101 -14.55 0.20 -7.14
CA LYS A 101 -14.91 -1.20 -7.32
C LYS A 101 -15.21 -1.91 -5.99
N THR A 102 -16.10 -2.90 -6.06
CA THR A 102 -16.28 -3.89 -5.00
C THR A 102 -15.15 -4.93 -5.03
N SER A 103 -14.87 -5.52 -3.86
CA SER A 103 -13.87 -6.58 -3.74
C SER A 103 -14.23 -7.76 -4.66
N GLU A 104 -13.22 -8.40 -5.24
CA GLU A 104 -13.34 -9.70 -5.94
C GLU A 104 -12.95 -10.87 -5.01
N ILE A 105 -12.19 -10.62 -3.94
CA ILE A 105 -11.71 -11.64 -3.01
C ILE A 105 -12.76 -11.97 -1.93
N LEU A 106 -13.49 -10.96 -1.45
CA LEU A 106 -14.46 -11.07 -0.36
C LEU A 106 -15.93 -10.99 -0.84
N SER A 107 -16.16 -10.86 -2.14
CA SER A 107 -17.50 -10.90 -2.76
C SER A 107 -18.09 -12.29 -2.83
#